data_AF-A0A3N2CRD9-F1
#
_entry.id   AF-A0A3N2CRD9-F1
#
_cell.length_a   1.000
_cell.length_b   1.000
_cell.length_c   1.000
_cell.angle_alpha   90.00
_cell.angle_beta   90.00
_cell.angle_gamma   90.00
#
_symmetry.space_group_name_H-M   'P 1'
#
loop_
_entity.id
_entity.type
_entity.pdbx_description
1 polymer ?
#
loop_
_entity_poly.entity_id
_entity_poly.type
_entity_poly.pdbx_seq_one_letter_code
_entity_poly.pdbx_strand_id
1 'polypeptide(L)'
;MGRRDAVVNETSGAPPVPVGQRVGLGLAAVVLGAALGAAAVVMSLQGQVLLVVAGVLLLVGDVLAVSYLVRFLMTPRGAPRVLERDGTTVLPESQVARLTAWGTLAASLAFLAVFVLAVVAGGGRGAGPGVGVWAAVLVLVVAVPTVVGVLHRRIRPGELVLDHDTVTLSSWNADRSLAWDDMVEVTMVSTPRRTLVLYARRADDIAQGRAPVGVGEQQARSVADADRALAVSFPHLTGAPDVIAAALAHWRATPAARTELGTAAARDRLSGRPATD
;
A
#
# COMPACT_ATOMS: atom_id res chain seq x y z
N MET A 1 -40.46 24.66 20.25
CA MET A 1 -39.73 25.19 19.08
C MET A 1 -38.36 25.66 19.55
N GLY A 2 -37.37 24.76 19.57
CA GLY A 2 -35.98 25.07 19.90
C GLY A 2 -35.14 24.89 18.65
N ARG A 3 -34.77 25.99 18.02
CA ARG A 3 -33.90 26.06 16.84
C ARG A 3 -32.53 25.55 17.27
N ARG A 4 -32.17 24.33 16.86
CA ARG A 4 -30.80 23.81 17.01
C ARG A 4 -29.99 24.42 15.88
N ASP A 5 -29.14 25.36 16.26
CA ASP A 5 -28.15 25.94 15.37
C ASP A 5 -27.20 24.84 14.91
N ALA A 6 -27.03 24.77 13.59
CA ALA A 6 -26.08 23.90 12.94
C ALA A 6 -24.67 24.30 13.36
N VAL A 7 -24.03 23.47 14.17
CA VAL A 7 -22.59 23.54 14.37
C VAL A 7 -21.94 23.05 13.08
N VAL A 8 -21.63 24.01 12.21
CA VAL A 8 -20.68 23.82 11.12
C VAL A 8 -19.34 23.56 11.77
N ASN A 9 -18.98 22.28 11.93
CA ASN A 9 -17.64 21.91 12.34
C ASN A 9 -16.69 22.32 11.21
N GLU A 10 -16.02 23.45 11.44
CA GLU A 10 -14.85 23.85 10.68
C GLU A 10 -13.92 22.65 10.58
N THR A 11 -13.64 22.25 9.34
CA THR A 11 -12.60 21.30 8.98
C THR A 11 -11.31 21.76 9.64
N SER A 12 -10.97 21.18 10.80
CA SER A 12 -9.64 21.27 11.38
C SER A 12 -8.69 20.57 10.42
N GLY A 13 -8.17 21.36 9.47
CA GLY A 13 -7.22 20.92 8.48
C GLY A 13 -6.00 20.37 9.19
N ALA A 14 -5.78 19.06 9.09
CA ALA A 14 -4.50 18.48 9.43
C ALA A 14 -3.39 19.31 8.75
N PRO A 15 -2.29 19.64 9.45
CA PRO A 15 -1.25 20.46 8.89
C PRO A 15 -0.78 19.84 7.57
N PRO A 16 -0.64 20.63 6.49
CA PRO A 16 -0.14 20.12 5.23
C PRO A 16 1.23 19.47 5.48
N VAL A 17 1.49 18.34 4.80
CA VAL A 17 2.84 17.73 4.80
C VAL A 17 3.85 18.85 4.56
N PRO A 18 4.88 19.00 5.40
CA PRO A 18 5.94 19.95 5.12
C PRO A 18 6.45 19.65 3.71
N VAL A 19 6.40 20.62 2.81
CA VAL A 19 6.89 20.47 1.43
C VAL A 19 8.28 19.83 1.41
N GLY A 20 9.10 20.12 2.43
CA GLY A 20 10.40 19.51 2.69
C GLY A 20 10.43 17.98 2.81
N GLN A 21 9.39 17.31 3.34
CA GLN A 21 9.36 15.85 3.44
C GLN A 21 9.05 15.19 2.09
N ARG A 22 8.16 15.78 1.29
CA ARG A 22 7.88 15.31 -0.09
C ARG A 22 9.08 15.55 -1.00
N VAL A 23 9.69 16.72 -0.89
CA VAL A 23 10.93 17.07 -1.60
C VAL A 23 12.07 16.17 -1.14
N GLY A 24 12.21 15.89 0.16
CA GLY A 24 13.23 15.01 0.70
C GLY A 24 13.10 13.57 0.23
N LEU A 25 11.89 13.00 0.22
CA LEU A 25 11.62 11.67 -0.34
C LEU A 25 11.87 11.62 -1.86
N GLY A 26 11.45 12.65 -2.58
CA GLY A 26 11.71 12.75 -4.03
C GLY A 26 13.21 12.85 -4.34
N LEU A 27 13.94 13.69 -3.61
CA LEU A 27 15.39 13.86 -3.75
C LEU A 27 16.13 12.57 -3.37
N ALA A 28 15.77 11.94 -2.25
CA ALA A 28 16.37 10.68 -1.82
C ALA A 28 16.16 9.59 -2.88
N ALA A 29 14.96 9.50 -3.46
CA ALA A 29 14.69 8.54 -4.54
C ALA A 29 15.50 8.82 -5.81
N VAL A 30 15.65 10.08 -6.21
CA VAL A 30 16.48 10.46 -7.37
C VAL A 30 17.95 10.15 -7.13
N VAL A 31 18.48 10.48 -5.95
CA VAL A 31 19.88 10.23 -5.60
C VAL A 31 20.16 8.74 -5.47
N LEU A 32 19.30 7.98 -4.77
CA LEU A 32 19.45 6.53 -4.68
C LEU A 32 19.35 5.88 -6.06
N GLY A 33 18.33 6.23 -6.86
CA GLY A 33 18.14 5.64 -8.18
C GLY A 33 19.32 5.90 -9.11
N ALA A 34 19.85 7.14 -9.11
CA ALA A 34 21.06 7.47 -9.88
C ALA A 34 22.29 6.69 -9.41
N ALA A 35 22.49 6.54 -8.09
CA ALA A 35 23.60 5.78 -7.53
C ALA A 35 23.49 4.28 -7.84
N LEU A 36 22.29 3.70 -7.69
CA LEU A 36 22.02 2.29 -8.00
C LEU A 36 22.16 2.02 -9.51
N GLY A 37 21.68 2.94 -10.36
CA GLY A 37 21.87 2.88 -11.80
C GLY A 37 23.35 2.94 -12.21
N ALA A 38 24.13 3.85 -11.60
CA ALA A 38 25.58 3.93 -11.83
C ALA A 38 26.30 2.66 -11.39
N ALA A 39 25.96 2.10 -10.21
CA ALA A 39 26.52 0.85 -9.73
C ALA A 39 26.19 -0.32 -10.68
N ALA A 40 24.97 -0.39 -11.20
CA ALA A 40 24.57 -1.40 -12.18
C ALA A 40 25.35 -1.29 -13.50
N VAL A 41 25.59 -0.08 -14.00
CA VAL A 41 26.40 0.15 -15.20
C VAL A 41 27.85 -0.28 -14.96
N VAL A 42 28.44 0.11 -13.82
CA VAL A 42 29.80 -0.29 -13.46
C VAL A 42 29.93 -1.81 -13.35
N MET A 43 28.98 -2.48 -12.70
CA MET A 43 28.95 -3.95 -12.61
C MET A 43 28.85 -4.61 -14.00
N SER A 44 28.08 -4.01 -14.92
CA SER A 44 27.91 -4.53 -16.29
C SER A 44 29.17 -4.35 -17.15
N LEU A 45 29.96 -3.33 -16.89
CA LEU A 45 31.20 -3.04 -17.63
C LEU A 45 32.38 -3.91 -17.20
N GLN A 46 32.29 -4.64 -16.07
CA GLN A 46 33.37 -5.52 -15.58
C GLN A 46 33.52 -6.84 -16.38
N GLY A 47 32.66 -7.09 -17.38
CA GLY A 47 32.80 -8.21 -18.32
C GLY A 47 32.51 -9.60 -17.74
N GLN A 48 32.15 -9.70 -16.46
CA GLN A 48 31.69 -10.94 -15.84
C GLN A 48 30.17 -11.08 -16.01
N VAL A 49 29.73 -12.17 -16.64
CA VAL A 49 28.31 -12.41 -16.95
C VAL A 49 27.43 -12.30 -15.69
N LEU A 50 27.87 -12.80 -14.54
CA LEU A 50 27.12 -12.71 -13.29
C LEU A 50 26.96 -11.27 -12.78
N LEU A 51 27.96 -10.41 -12.95
CA LEU A 51 27.87 -9.01 -12.56
C LEU A 51 27.01 -8.20 -13.53
N VAL A 52 27.01 -8.54 -14.82
CA VAL A 52 26.06 -8.00 -15.81
C VAL A 52 24.63 -8.33 -15.41
N VAL A 53 24.35 -9.61 -15.09
CA VAL A 53 23.01 -10.03 -14.64
C VAL A 53 22.61 -9.34 -13.34
N ALA A 54 23.53 -9.21 -12.38
CA ALA A 54 23.28 -8.45 -11.15
C ALA A 54 22.95 -6.98 -11.45
N GLY A 55 23.73 -6.31 -12.30
CA GLY A 55 23.47 -4.94 -12.72
C GLY A 55 22.08 -4.77 -13.35
N VAL A 56 21.69 -5.66 -14.25
CA VAL A 56 20.35 -5.64 -14.87
C VAL A 56 19.24 -5.83 -13.83
N LEU A 57 19.38 -6.78 -12.91
CA LEU A 57 18.39 -7.01 -11.85
C LEU A 57 18.24 -5.81 -10.92
N LEU A 58 19.36 -5.14 -10.62
CA LEU A 58 19.36 -3.91 -9.82
C LEU A 58 18.60 -2.78 -10.54
N LEU A 59 18.86 -2.58 -11.83
CA LEU A 59 18.13 -1.60 -12.65
C LEU A 59 16.64 -1.89 -12.72
N VAL A 60 16.25 -3.15 -12.96
CA VAL A 60 14.84 -3.56 -12.96
C VAL A 60 14.20 -3.28 -11.60
N GLY A 61 14.87 -3.64 -10.50
CA GLY A 61 14.39 -3.37 -9.15
C GLY A 61 14.20 -1.88 -8.87
N ASP A 62 15.16 -1.05 -9.30
CA ASP A 62 15.11 0.41 -9.15
C ASP A 62 13.97 1.03 -9.95
N VAL A 63 13.82 0.66 -11.23
CA VAL A 63 12.70 1.13 -12.07
C VAL A 63 11.35 0.77 -11.45
N LEU A 64 11.21 -0.45 -10.91
CA LEU A 64 9.99 -0.87 -10.23
C LEU A 64 9.77 -0.11 -8.91
N ALA A 65 10.84 0.15 -8.14
CA ALA A 65 10.77 0.87 -6.88
C ALA A 65 10.37 2.34 -7.09
N VAL A 66 11.01 3.01 -8.06
CA VAL A 66 10.68 4.37 -8.48
C VAL A 66 9.25 4.42 -9.03
N SER A 67 8.86 3.47 -9.88
CA SER A 67 7.48 3.39 -10.39
C SER A 67 6.46 3.22 -9.27
N TYR A 68 6.74 2.37 -8.29
CA TYR A 68 5.90 2.19 -7.11
C TYR A 68 5.84 3.49 -6.30
N LEU A 69 6.97 4.13 -6.03
CA LEU A 69 7.04 5.38 -5.26
C LEU A 69 6.30 6.53 -5.96
N VAL A 70 6.49 6.70 -7.27
CA VAL A 70 5.78 7.72 -8.06
C VAL A 70 4.28 7.49 -7.97
N ARG A 71 3.82 6.24 -8.13
CA ARG A 71 2.40 5.90 -7.98
C ARG A 71 1.88 6.09 -6.56
N PHE A 72 2.72 5.80 -5.57
CA PHE A 72 2.42 5.99 -4.15
C PHE A 72 2.27 7.48 -3.80
N LEU A 73 3.02 8.36 -4.46
CA LEU A 73 2.94 9.81 -4.28
C LEU A 73 1.83 10.46 -5.12
N MET A 74 1.45 9.84 -6.23
CA MET A 74 0.35 10.32 -7.08
C MET A 74 -1.01 10.01 -6.46
N THR A 75 -1.94 10.96 -6.58
CA THR A 75 -3.33 10.70 -6.23
C THR A 75 -3.99 9.90 -7.35
N PRO A 76 -4.55 8.71 -7.08
CA PRO A 76 -5.31 7.97 -8.09
C PRO A 76 -6.48 8.82 -8.58
N ARG A 77 -6.73 8.77 -9.90
CA ARG A 77 -7.80 9.52 -10.57
C ARG A 77 -8.70 8.56 -11.32
N GLY A 78 -9.93 9.00 -11.58
CA GLY A 78 -10.92 8.23 -12.33
C GLY A 78 -11.75 7.29 -11.46
N ALA A 79 -12.57 6.46 -12.12
CA ALA A 79 -13.44 5.52 -11.45
C ALA A 79 -12.62 4.39 -10.79
N PRO A 80 -12.91 4.04 -9.52
CA PRO A 80 -12.30 2.89 -8.89
C PRO A 80 -12.70 1.61 -9.62
N ARG A 81 -11.82 0.62 -9.55
CA ARG A 81 -12.21 -0.74 -9.95
C ARG A 81 -13.14 -1.28 -8.88
N VAL A 82 -14.32 -1.72 -9.28
CA VAL A 82 -15.33 -2.30 -8.39
C VAL A 82 -15.69 -3.68 -8.91
N LEU A 83 -15.60 -4.67 -8.04
CA LEU A 83 -16.04 -6.05 -8.27
C LEU A 83 -17.24 -6.33 -7.37
N GLU A 84 -18.21 -7.09 -7.86
CA GLU A 84 -19.30 -7.60 -7.05
C GLU A 84 -18.96 -9.07 -6.72
N ARG A 85 -18.97 -9.43 -5.43
CA ARG A 85 -18.67 -10.80 -4.98
C ARG A 85 -19.64 -11.17 -3.87
N ASP A 86 -20.46 -12.19 -4.08
CA ASP A 86 -21.37 -12.75 -3.07
C ASP A 86 -22.25 -11.70 -2.37
N GLY A 87 -22.77 -10.72 -3.12
CA GLY A 87 -23.58 -9.64 -2.55
C GLY A 87 -22.79 -8.50 -1.90
N THR A 88 -21.46 -8.50 -2.00
CA THR A 88 -20.59 -7.43 -1.48
C THR A 88 -19.95 -6.61 -2.59
N THR A 89 -19.68 -5.34 -2.30
CA THR A 89 -18.92 -4.44 -3.18
C THR A 89 -17.44 -4.50 -2.80
N VAL A 90 -16.59 -4.99 -3.69
CA VAL A 90 -15.15 -5.15 -3.46
C VAL A 90 -14.35 -4.16 -4.30
N LEU A 91 -13.52 -3.36 -3.64
CA LEU A 91 -12.51 -2.53 -4.29
C LEU A 91 -11.14 -3.23 -4.16
N PRO A 92 -10.68 -3.95 -5.21
CA PRO A 92 -9.41 -4.65 -5.17
C PRO A 92 -8.23 -3.69 -5.21
N GLU A 93 -7.11 -4.13 -4.65
CA GLU A 93 -5.80 -3.50 -4.79
C GLU A 93 -5.43 -3.29 -6.26
N SER A 94 -4.73 -2.18 -6.52
CA SER A 94 -4.14 -1.92 -7.84
C SER A 94 -3.20 -3.05 -8.25
N GLN A 95 -3.54 -3.76 -9.33
CA GLN A 95 -2.70 -4.82 -9.90
C GLN A 95 -1.29 -4.31 -10.22
N VAL A 96 -1.18 -3.07 -10.67
CA VAL A 96 0.11 -2.49 -11.02
C VAL A 96 0.90 -2.14 -9.77
N ALA A 97 0.26 -1.58 -8.74
CA ALA A 97 0.95 -1.30 -7.49
C ALA A 97 1.45 -2.59 -6.83
N ARG A 98 0.64 -3.65 -6.90
CA ARG A 98 1.04 -5.00 -6.49
C ARG A 98 2.24 -5.49 -7.30
N LEU A 99 2.18 -5.40 -8.63
CA LEU A 99 3.26 -5.82 -9.51
C LEU A 99 4.55 -5.03 -9.26
N THR A 100 4.48 -3.72 -9.05
CA THR A 100 5.67 -2.93 -8.77
C THR A 100 6.21 -3.20 -7.36
N ALA A 101 5.36 -3.32 -6.34
CA ALA A 101 5.80 -3.63 -4.97
C ALA A 101 6.45 -5.02 -4.86
N TRP A 102 5.74 -6.06 -5.31
CA TRP A 102 6.25 -7.43 -5.29
C TRP A 102 7.37 -7.64 -6.31
N GLY A 103 7.31 -6.96 -7.45
CA GLY A 103 8.36 -6.97 -8.45
C GLY A 103 9.65 -6.35 -7.94
N THR A 104 9.59 -5.23 -7.22
CA THR A 104 10.77 -4.65 -6.55
C THR A 104 11.34 -5.65 -5.55
N LEU A 105 10.51 -6.24 -4.68
CA LEU A 105 10.98 -7.23 -3.71
C LEU A 105 11.64 -8.43 -4.40
N ALA A 106 11.00 -8.99 -5.43
CA ALA A 106 11.52 -10.12 -6.18
C ALA A 106 12.84 -9.78 -6.90
N ALA A 107 12.91 -8.61 -7.54
CA ALA A 107 14.11 -8.12 -8.21
C ALA A 107 15.26 -7.87 -7.22
N SER A 108 14.99 -7.29 -6.05
CA SER A 108 15.98 -7.11 -4.99
C SER A 108 16.51 -8.44 -4.47
N LEU A 109 15.64 -9.43 -4.26
CA LEU A 109 16.05 -10.77 -3.83
C LEU A 109 16.88 -11.49 -4.91
N ALA A 110 16.46 -11.41 -6.16
CA ALA A 110 17.19 -12.00 -7.28
C ALA A 110 18.56 -11.33 -7.48
N PHE A 111 18.61 -9.99 -7.47
CA PHE A 111 19.85 -9.22 -7.50
C PHE A 111 20.81 -9.70 -6.42
N LEU A 112 20.31 -9.80 -5.19
CA LEU A 112 21.10 -10.16 -4.03
C LEU A 112 21.65 -11.58 -4.12
N ALA A 113 20.85 -12.54 -4.61
CA ALA A 113 21.31 -13.91 -4.87
C ALA A 113 22.40 -13.97 -5.94
N VAL A 114 22.20 -13.28 -7.07
CA VAL A 114 23.18 -13.24 -8.16
C VAL A 114 24.46 -12.51 -7.73
N PHE A 115 24.33 -11.43 -6.96
CA PHE A 115 25.47 -10.70 -6.40
C PHE A 115 26.30 -11.58 -5.47
N VAL A 116 25.65 -12.32 -4.57
CA VAL A 116 26.33 -13.32 -3.72
C VAL A 116 27.07 -14.36 -4.56
N LEU A 117 26.44 -14.91 -5.60
CA LEU A 117 27.08 -15.88 -6.49
C LEU A 117 28.29 -15.27 -7.22
N ALA A 118 28.19 -14.02 -7.67
CA ALA A 118 29.29 -13.30 -8.29
C ALA A 118 30.47 -13.09 -7.32
N VAL A 119 30.18 -12.74 -6.06
CA VAL A 119 31.19 -12.56 -5.02
C VAL A 119 31.87 -13.89 -4.66
N VAL A 120 31.11 -14.98 -4.53
CA VAL A 120 31.68 -16.32 -4.25
C VAL A 120 32.53 -16.82 -5.44
N ALA A 121 32.05 -16.66 -6.67
CA ALA A 121 32.78 -17.03 -7.88
C ALA A 121 34.04 -16.17 -8.11
N GLY A 122 33.99 -14.88 -7.76
CA GLY A 122 35.12 -13.95 -7.86
C GLY A 122 36.14 -14.07 -6.71
N GLY A 123 35.69 -14.46 -5.51
CA GLY A 123 36.50 -14.62 -4.30
C GLY A 123 37.61 -15.67 -4.40
N GLY A 124 37.59 -16.54 -5.42
CA GLY A 124 38.69 -17.44 -5.74
C GLY A 124 39.97 -16.76 -6.23
N ARG A 125 39.97 -15.43 -6.46
CA ARG A 125 41.11 -14.71 -7.06
C ARG A 125 41.81 -13.66 -6.19
N GLY A 126 41.47 -13.47 -4.91
CA GLY A 126 42.37 -12.70 -4.01
C GLY A 126 41.75 -11.85 -2.90
N ALA A 127 40.44 -11.85 -2.69
CA ALA A 127 39.82 -11.24 -1.51
C ALA A 127 39.26 -12.33 -0.61
N GLY A 128 39.64 -12.33 0.67
CA GLY A 128 39.37 -13.40 1.62
C GLY A 128 37.91 -13.89 1.60
N PRO A 129 37.66 -15.20 1.37
CA PRO A 129 36.33 -15.78 1.14
C PRO A 129 35.33 -15.56 2.30
N GLY A 130 35.79 -15.14 3.47
CA GLY A 130 34.95 -14.92 4.65
C GLY A 130 33.91 -13.80 4.49
N VAL A 131 34.27 -12.66 3.89
CA VAL A 131 33.36 -11.49 3.85
C VAL A 131 32.15 -11.74 2.93
N GLY A 132 32.37 -12.39 1.78
CA GLY A 132 31.30 -12.75 0.85
C GLY A 132 30.33 -13.78 1.42
N VAL A 133 30.86 -14.77 2.15
CA VAL A 133 30.05 -15.81 2.81
C VAL A 133 29.21 -15.22 3.93
N TRP A 134 29.78 -14.35 4.78
CA TRP A 134 29.01 -13.71 5.86
C TRP A 134 27.94 -12.76 5.34
N ALA A 135 28.22 -12.02 4.26
CA ALA A 135 27.20 -11.23 3.57
C ALA A 135 26.06 -12.11 3.03
N ALA A 136 26.40 -13.24 2.39
CA ALA A 136 25.42 -14.20 1.88
C ALA A 136 24.54 -14.82 2.98
N VAL A 137 25.15 -15.18 4.12
CA VAL A 137 24.44 -15.73 5.28
C VAL A 137 23.49 -14.69 5.88
N LEU A 138 23.94 -13.46 6.10
CA LEU A 138 23.10 -12.38 6.62
C LEU A 138 21.89 -12.12 5.71
N VAL A 139 22.14 -12.10 4.40
CA VAL A 139 21.12 -11.99 3.37
C VAL A 139 20.10 -13.12 3.44
N LEU A 140 20.55 -14.37 3.50
CA LEU A 140 19.67 -15.54 3.55
C LEU A 140 18.81 -15.54 4.82
N VAL A 141 19.40 -15.16 5.96
CA VAL A 141 18.69 -15.05 7.24
C VAL A 141 17.58 -13.99 7.19
N VAL A 142 17.72 -12.92 6.43
CA VAL A 142 16.68 -11.88 6.28
C VAL A 142 15.68 -12.22 5.17
N ALA A 143 16.17 -12.74 4.04
CA ALA A 143 15.36 -13.05 2.86
C ALA A 143 14.45 -14.27 3.06
N VAL A 144 14.98 -15.36 3.64
CA VAL A 144 14.25 -16.63 3.75
C VAL A 144 13.00 -16.50 4.61
N PRO A 145 13.00 -15.90 5.82
CA PRO A 145 11.78 -15.73 6.61
C PRO A 145 10.74 -14.86 5.90
N THR A 146 11.20 -13.84 5.18
CA THR A 146 10.33 -12.95 4.40
C THR A 146 9.66 -13.73 3.27
N VAL A 147 10.42 -14.49 2.48
CA VAL A 147 9.91 -15.31 1.37
C VAL A 147 9.05 -16.46 1.87
N VAL A 148 9.45 -17.15 2.94
CA VAL A 148 8.70 -18.26 3.54
C VAL A 148 7.37 -17.77 4.11
N GLY A 149 7.36 -16.63 4.81
CA GLY A 149 6.12 -16.03 5.31
C GLY A 149 5.15 -15.66 4.19
N VAL A 150 5.68 -15.20 3.06
CA VAL A 150 4.93 -14.85 1.85
C VAL A 150 4.39 -16.10 1.13
N LEU A 151 5.20 -17.15 0.97
CA LEU A 151 4.80 -18.39 0.31
C LEU A 151 3.80 -19.21 1.14
N HIS A 152 4.02 -19.33 2.46
CA HIS A 152 3.20 -20.19 3.32
C HIS A 152 1.78 -19.67 3.52
N ARG A 153 1.53 -18.35 3.43
CA ARG A 153 0.23 -17.77 3.80
C ARG A 153 -0.75 -17.51 2.66
N ARG A 154 -0.50 -18.06 1.45
CA ARG A 154 -1.35 -17.82 0.25
C ARG A 154 -1.71 -16.34 0.12
N ILE A 155 -0.76 -15.53 -0.35
CA ILE A 155 -0.91 -14.07 -0.53
C ILE A 155 -2.32 -13.75 -1.01
N ARG A 156 -3.13 -13.15 -0.13
CA ARG A 156 -4.41 -12.58 -0.54
C ARG A 156 -4.16 -11.18 -1.08
N PRO A 157 -4.78 -10.81 -2.22
CA PRO A 157 -4.72 -9.43 -2.67
C PRO A 157 -5.30 -8.51 -1.61
N GLY A 158 -4.75 -7.29 -1.49
CA GLY A 158 -5.41 -6.27 -0.69
C GLY A 158 -6.79 -5.96 -1.27
N GLU A 159 -7.82 -5.87 -0.44
CA GLU A 159 -9.19 -5.59 -0.87
C GLU A 159 -9.88 -4.73 0.20
N LEU A 160 -10.60 -3.70 -0.22
CA LEU A 160 -11.59 -3.02 0.61
C LEU A 160 -12.95 -3.61 0.27
N VAL A 161 -13.51 -4.38 1.19
CA VAL A 161 -14.81 -5.05 1.05
C VAL A 161 -15.85 -4.21 1.78
N LEU A 162 -16.91 -3.86 1.08
CA LEU A 162 -18.06 -3.13 1.59
C LEU A 162 -19.26 -4.07 1.56
N ASP A 163 -19.73 -4.42 2.74
CA ASP A 163 -20.91 -5.24 2.97
C ASP A 163 -22.02 -4.40 3.61
N HIS A 164 -23.24 -4.90 3.70
CA HIS A 164 -24.37 -4.21 4.32
C HIS A 164 -24.12 -3.83 5.78
N ASP A 165 -23.34 -4.65 6.50
CA ASP A 165 -23.10 -4.50 7.93
C ASP A 165 -21.72 -3.90 8.26
N THR A 166 -20.71 -4.16 7.43
CA THR A 166 -19.32 -3.80 7.75
C THR A 166 -18.51 -3.28 6.57
N VAL A 167 -17.49 -2.49 6.90
CA VAL A 167 -16.38 -2.15 6.01
C VAL A 167 -15.16 -2.94 6.45
N THR A 168 -14.65 -3.81 5.59
CA THR A 168 -13.50 -4.66 5.88
C THR A 168 -12.33 -4.29 4.98
N LEU A 169 -11.21 -3.93 5.59
CA LEU A 169 -9.91 -3.79 4.92
C LEU A 169 -9.14 -5.11 5.08
N SER A 170 -9.08 -5.88 3.99
CA SER A 170 -8.22 -7.04 3.86
C SER A 170 -6.89 -6.59 3.26
N SER A 171 -5.79 -6.91 3.92
CA SER A 171 -4.43 -6.71 3.40
C SER A 171 -3.71 -8.06 3.28
N TRP A 172 -2.50 -8.04 2.73
CA TRP A 172 -1.73 -9.26 2.51
C TRP A 172 -1.40 -10.00 3.83
N ASN A 173 -1.31 -9.30 4.96
CA ASN A 173 -0.97 -9.90 6.26
C ASN A 173 -2.00 -9.67 7.38
N ALA A 174 -2.96 -8.76 7.23
CA ALA A 174 -3.93 -8.45 8.27
C ALA A 174 -5.32 -8.13 7.70
N ASP A 175 -6.35 -8.47 8.47
CA ASP A 175 -7.74 -8.15 8.14
C ASP A 175 -8.32 -7.31 9.29
N ARG A 176 -8.89 -6.16 8.97
CA ARG A 176 -9.54 -5.25 9.93
C ARG A 176 -10.93 -4.90 9.43
N SER A 177 -11.92 -4.93 10.31
CA SER A 177 -13.29 -4.56 9.96
C SER A 177 -13.87 -3.55 10.93
N LEU A 178 -14.79 -2.74 10.42
CA LEU A 178 -15.52 -1.71 11.16
C LEU A 178 -16.99 -1.78 10.76
N ALA A 179 -17.87 -1.95 11.74
CA ALA A 179 -19.31 -1.90 11.49
C ALA A 179 -19.74 -0.46 11.11
N TRP A 180 -20.70 -0.34 10.21
CA TRP A 180 -21.19 0.99 9.78
C TRP A 180 -21.75 1.81 10.93
N ASP A 181 -22.38 1.15 11.90
CA ASP A 181 -23.06 1.80 13.02
C ASP A 181 -22.09 2.31 14.10
N ASP A 182 -20.87 1.75 14.14
CA ASP A 182 -19.78 2.18 15.01
C ASP A 182 -18.89 3.24 14.35
N MET A 183 -19.07 3.48 13.05
CA MET A 183 -18.35 4.50 12.30
C MET A 183 -18.84 5.91 12.67
N VAL A 184 -17.93 6.75 13.17
CA VAL A 184 -18.22 8.13 13.61
C VAL A 184 -17.78 9.21 12.64
N GLU A 185 -16.86 8.91 11.73
CA GLU A 185 -16.39 9.87 10.74
C GLU A 185 -15.74 9.16 9.55
N VAL A 186 -15.93 9.74 8.37
CA VAL A 186 -15.21 9.40 7.14
C VAL A 186 -14.45 10.64 6.72
N THR A 187 -13.13 10.61 6.78
CA THR A 187 -12.30 11.78 6.46
C THR A 187 -11.17 11.43 5.52
N MET A 188 -10.70 12.44 4.79
CA MET A 188 -9.54 12.33 3.92
C MET A 188 -8.39 13.10 4.56
N VAL A 189 -7.41 12.37 5.10
CA VAL A 189 -6.19 12.95 5.64
C VAL A 189 -5.13 12.98 4.55
N SER A 190 -4.35 14.06 4.50
CA SER A 190 -3.32 14.25 3.49
C SER A 190 -1.92 14.25 4.11
N THR A 191 -1.54 13.22 4.86
CA THR A 191 -0.22 13.17 5.52
C THR A 191 0.30 11.74 5.69
N PRO A 192 1.47 11.34 5.13
CA PRO A 192 2.20 11.98 4.01
C PRO A 192 1.49 11.84 2.64
N ARG A 193 0.38 11.10 2.57
CA ARG A 193 -0.39 10.75 1.36
C ARG A 193 -1.89 10.94 1.60
N ARG A 194 -2.69 11.02 0.52
CA ARG A 194 -4.17 10.97 0.61
C ARG A 194 -4.59 9.58 1.14
N THR A 195 -4.95 9.54 2.40
CA THR A 195 -5.42 8.35 3.12
C THR A 195 -6.87 8.60 3.50
N LEU A 196 -7.73 7.68 3.10
CA LEU A 196 -9.11 7.64 3.57
C LEU A 196 -9.09 7.03 4.97
N VAL A 197 -9.63 7.75 5.94
CA VAL A 197 -9.66 7.32 7.33
C VAL A 197 -11.11 7.18 7.75
N LEU A 198 -11.45 5.98 8.22
CA LEU A 198 -12.74 5.69 8.81
C LEU A 198 -12.54 5.61 10.32
N TYR A 199 -13.05 6.59 11.05
CA TYR A 199 -12.94 6.60 12.51
C TYR A 199 -14.09 5.81 13.11
N ALA A 200 -13.72 4.92 14.03
CA ALA A 200 -14.63 4.22 14.91
C ALA A 200 -14.89 5.06 16.17
N ARG A 201 -16.00 4.77 16.87
CA ARG A 201 -16.32 5.41 18.14
C ARG A 201 -15.27 5.08 19.20
N ARG A 202 -14.83 3.82 19.25
CA ARG A 202 -13.81 3.30 20.17
C ARG A 202 -12.82 2.42 19.40
N ALA A 203 -11.63 2.25 19.96
CA ALA A 203 -10.62 1.35 19.38
C ALA A 203 -11.10 -0.10 19.30
N ASP A 204 -11.84 -0.57 20.32
CA ASP A 204 -12.38 -1.93 20.40
C ASP A 204 -13.47 -2.23 19.35
N ASP A 205 -14.02 -1.20 18.70
CA ASP A 205 -15.01 -1.35 17.63
C ASP A 205 -14.34 -1.71 16.28
N ILE A 206 -13.00 -1.65 16.20
CA ILE A 206 -12.24 -2.17 15.05
C ILE A 206 -11.92 -3.63 15.31
N ALA A 207 -12.71 -4.51 14.72
CA ALA A 207 -12.48 -5.93 14.80
C ALA A 207 -11.23 -6.33 14.01
N GLN A 208 -10.37 -7.12 14.65
CA GLN A 208 -9.18 -7.67 14.03
C GLN A 208 -9.41 -9.14 13.69
N GLY A 209 -9.47 -9.46 12.40
CA GLY A 209 -9.62 -10.83 11.94
C GLY A 209 -8.27 -11.57 11.94
N ARG A 210 -7.39 -11.18 11.01
CA ARG A 210 -6.03 -11.72 10.92
C ARG A 210 -5.04 -10.73 11.51
N ALA A 211 -4.23 -11.18 12.45
CA ALA A 211 -3.18 -10.35 13.05
C ALA A 211 -1.98 -10.16 12.08
N PRO A 212 -1.40 -8.94 12.03
CA PRO A 212 -0.23 -8.67 11.20
C PRO A 212 0.96 -9.51 11.65
N VAL A 213 1.79 -9.90 10.69
CA VAL A 213 3.06 -10.57 10.94
C VAL A 213 4.19 -9.72 10.35
N GLY A 214 5.23 -9.50 11.15
CA GLY A 214 6.40 -8.70 10.78
C GLY A 214 6.18 -7.19 10.86
N VAL A 215 7.06 -6.44 10.18
CA VAL A 215 7.17 -4.97 10.27
C VAL A 215 6.25 -4.19 9.31
N GLY A 216 5.34 -4.87 8.62
CA GLY A 216 4.67 -4.34 7.43
C GLY A 216 3.40 -3.48 7.63
N GLU A 217 2.73 -3.55 8.79
CA GLU A 217 1.48 -2.81 8.97
C GLU A 217 1.72 -1.45 9.63
N GLN A 218 2.13 -0.48 8.81
CA GLN A 218 2.37 0.90 9.24
C GLN A 218 1.27 1.88 8.80
N GLN A 219 0.24 1.42 8.07
CA GLN A 219 -0.66 2.34 7.35
C GLN A 219 -1.48 3.27 8.27
N ALA A 220 -1.86 2.81 9.47
CA ALA A 220 -2.59 3.61 10.44
C ALA A 220 -1.68 4.45 11.37
N ARG A 221 -0.41 4.06 11.56
CA ARG A 221 0.47 4.66 12.58
C ARG A 221 0.78 6.15 12.37
N SER A 222 0.60 6.65 11.15
CA SER A 222 0.80 8.07 10.81
C SER A 222 -0.47 8.92 10.92
N VAL A 223 -1.59 8.34 11.35
CA VAL A 223 -2.88 9.02 11.51
C VAL A 223 -3.11 9.33 12.99
N ALA A 224 -3.67 10.50 13.31
CA ALA A 224 -4.10 10.80 14.67
C ALA A 224 -5.15 9.78 15.12
N ASP A 225 -5.11 9.35 16.37
CA ASP A 225 -6.02 8.32 16.92
C ASP A 225 -6.05 7.03 16.08
N ALA A 226 -4.86 6.59 15.67
CA ALA A 226 -4.64 5.40 14.82
C ALA A 226 -5.28 4.11 15.36
N ASP A 227 -5.46 4.02 16.66
CA ASP A 227 -6.06 2.89 17.38
C ASP A 227 -7.56 2.75 17.09
N ARG A 228 -8.27 3.86 16.86
CA ARG A 228 -9.69 3.89 16.45
C ARG A 228 -9.87 4.18 14.96
N ALA A 229 -8.84 4.03 14.14
CA ALA A 229 -8.86 4.39 12.73
C ALA A 229 -8.65 3.20 11.80
N LEU A 230 -9.55 3.02 10.84
CA LEU A 230 -9.32 2.18 9.67
C LEU A 230 -8.73 3.05 8.54
N ALA A 231 -7.40 3.05 8.44
CA ALA A 231 -6.65 3.85 7.47
C ALA A 231 -6.49 3.11 6.14
N VAL A 232 -7.28 3.50 5.14
CA VAL A 232 -7.24 2.98 3.78
C VAL A 232 -6.37 3.88 2.90
N SER A 233 -5.31 3.30 2.32
CA SER A 233 -4.37 4.04 1.48
C SER A 233 -4.03 3.29 0.20
N PHE A 234 -3.45 3.98 -0.77
CA PHE A 234 -2.79 3.33 -1.91
C PHE A 234 -1.81 2.26 -1.38
N PRO A 235 -1.86 1.01 -1.88
CA PRO A 235 -2.42 0.58 -3.18
C PRO A 235 -3.91 0.17 -3.20
N HIS A 236 -4.63 0.26 -2.08
CA HIS A 236 -6.02 -0.22 -1.94
C HIS A 236 -7.06 0.75 -2.53
N LEU A 237 -6.66 1.98 -2.81
CA LEU A 237 -7.49 2.99 -3.47
C LEU A 237 -7.16 3.03 -4.97
N THR A 238 -8.00 2.42 -5.81
CA THR A 238 -7.81 2.36 -7.27
C THR A 238 -8.52 3.48 -8.04
N GLY A 239 -9.28 4.33 -7.37
CA GLY A 239 -10.00 5.47 -7.96
C GLY A 239 -9.87 6.75 -7.16
N ALA A 240 -10.58 7.79 -7.58
CA ALA A 240 -10.63 9.09 -6.93
C ALA A 240 -11.03 8.95 -5.44
N PRO A 241 -10.12 9.23 -4.48
CA PRO A 241 -10.37 8.97 -3.06
C PRO A 241 -11.53 9.77 -2.47
N ASP A 242 -11.77 10.96 -3.01
CA ASP A 242 -12.88 11.84 -2.68
C ASP A 242 -14.24 11.26 -3.08
N VAL A 243 -14.33 10.60 -4.24
CA VAL A 243 -15.55 9.90 -4.67
C VAL A 243 -15.84 8.72 -3.75
N ILE A 244 -14.80 7.94 -3.41
CA ILE A 244 -14.93 6.82 -2.47
C ILE A 244 -15.36 7.33 -1.08
N ALA A 245 -14.73 8.41 -0.58
CA ALA A 245 -15.08 9.02 0.69
C ALA A 245 -16.54 9.50 0.71
N ALA A 246 -17.00 10.15 -0.36
CA ALA A 246 -18.38 10.61 -0.49
C ALA A 246 -19.39 9.46 -0.50
N ALA A 247 -19.09 8.36 -1.21
CA ALA A 247 -19.94 7.16 -1.21
C ALA A 247 -20.04 6.52 0.18
N LEU A 248 -18.90 6.36 0.87
CA LEU A 248 -18.87 5.82 2.23
C LEU A 248 -19.61 6.72 3.23
N ALA A 249 -19.42 8.03 3.13
CA ALA A 249 -20.15 8.99 3.95
C ALA A 249 -21.66 8.90 3.72
N HIS A 250 -22.10 8.69 2.47
CA HIS A 250 -23.50 8.50 2.13
C HIS A 250 -24.11 7.23 2.74
N TRP A 251 -23.47 6.07 2.57
CA TRP A 251 -23.96 4.80 3.13
C TRP A 251 -23.91 4.75 4.67
N ARG A 252 -22.95 5.46 5.25
CA ARG A 252 -22.92 5.67 6.70
C ARG A 252 -24.13 6.50 7.16
N ALA A 253 -24.38 7.65 6.50
CA ALA A 253 -25.46 8.55 6.87
C ALA A 253 -26.87 8.02 6.52
N THR A 254 -26.96 7.12 5.54
CA THR A 254 -28.22 6.57 5.03
C THR A 254 -28.21 5.05 5.12
N PRO A 255 -28.59 4.44 6.26
CA PRO A 255 -28.56 2.99 6.44
C PRO A 255 -29.34 2.21 5.37
N ALA A 256 -30.49 2.72 4.92
CA ALA A 256 -31.28 2.09 3.87
C ALA A 256 -30.52 2.00 2.52
N ALA A 257 -29.65 2.96 2.22
CA ALA A 257 -28.85 2.96 0.99
C ALA A 257 -27.74 1.90 0.99
N ARG A 258 -27.44 1.28 2.14
CA ARG A 258 -26.48 0.16 2.21
C ARG A 258 -26.97 -1.05 1.41
N THR A 259 -28.27 -1.16 1.12
CA THR A 259 -28.82 -2.19 0.22
C THR A 259 -28.33 -2.06 -1.22
N GLU A 260 -27.75 -0.91 -1.61
CA GLU A 260 -27.07 -0.74 -2.90
C GLU A 260 -25.76 -1.55 -2.99
N LEU A 261 -25.15 -1.90 -1.85
CA LEU A 261 -23.89 -2.65 -1.83
C LEU A 261 -24.09 -4.05 -2.45
N GLY A 262 -23.09 -4.50 -3.21
CA GLY A 262 -23.19 -5.71 -4.02
C GLY A 262 -23.94 -5.53 -5.35
N THR A 263 -24.41 -4.32 -5.68
CA THR A 263 -25.19 -4.06 -6.90
C THR A 263 -24.53 -3.03 -7.83
N ALA A 264 -25.07 -2.94 -9.05
CA ALA A 264 -24.65 -1.94 -10.03
C ALA A 264 -24.80 -0.50 -9.52
N ALA A 265 -25.78 -0.22 -8.66
CA ALA A 265 -25.98 1.10 -8.07
C ALA A 265 -24.78 1.53 -7.21
N ALA A 266 -24.19 0.60 -6.45
CA ALA A 266 -22.97 0.89 -5.70
C ALA A 266 -21.77 1.15 -6.61
N ARG A 267 -21.66 0.41 -7.72
CA ARG A 267 -20.63 0.67 -8.75
C ARG A 267 -20.78 2.06 -9.34
N ASP A 268 -22.01 2.46 -9.70
CA ASP A 268 -22.26 3.76 -10.32
C ASP A 268 -21.95 4.90 -9.35
N ARG A 269 -22.40 4.80 -8.09
CA ARG A 269 -22.06 5.74 -7.02
C ARG A 269 -20.55 5.87 -6.82
N LEU A 270 -19.83 4.75 -6.78
CA LEU A 270 -18.37 4.73 -6.65
C LEU A 270 -17.64 5.25 -7.90
N SER A 271 -18.26 5.18 -9.08
CA SER A 271 -17.71 5.75 -10.31
C SER A 271 -17.87 7.28 -10.39
N GLY A 272 -18.67 7.88 -9.51
CA GLY A 272 -19.02 9.30 -9.55
C GLY A 272 -20.03 9.64 -10.65
N ARG A 273 -20.67 8.63 -11.27
CA ARG A 273 -21.78 8.86 -12.19
C ARG A 273 -23.07 9.03 -11.38
N PRO A 274 -23.94 9.98 -11.76
CA PRO A 274 -25.28 10.05 -11.17
C PRO A 274 -26.01 8.74 -11.47
N ALA A 275 -26.71 8.20 -10.46
CA ALA A 275 -27.65 7.11 -10.68
C ALA A 275 -28.68 7.60 -11.70
N THR A 276 -28.79 6.91 -12.84
CA THR A 276 -29.87 7.17 -13.78
C THR A 276 -31.14 6.58 -13.19
N ASP A 277 -32.03 7.46 -12.74
CA ASP A 277 -33.41 7.13 -12.36
C ASP A 277 -34.23 6.60 -13.55
#